data_AF-A0A5M8ICH7-F1
#
_entry.id   AF-A0A5M8ICH7-F1
#
_cell.length_a   1.000
_cell.length_b   1.000
_cell.length_c   1.000
_cell.angle_alpha   90.00
_cell.angle_beta   90.00
_cell.angle_gamma   90.00
#
_symmetry.space_group_name_H-M   'P 1'
#
loop_
_entity.id
_entity.type
_entity.pdbx_description
1 polymer ?
#
loop_
_entity_poly.entity_id
_entity_poly.type
_entity_poly.pdbx_seq_one_letter_code
_entity_poly.pdbx_strand_id
1 'polypeptide(L)'
;MTTKPTEKHSQLAQVSAAKAEENDRVTQNPGGERGALITLINSIYLADIPTDAKRSMTDLLQQLIEHAQLEARFRTLLTKADAAFIKKLEADYPNLTQRDTLISLFIKLGYDTREIARRVGISARGMESIRYRLHKKIGREKHESLKTYLAKL
;
A
#
# COMPACT_ATOMS: atom_id res chain seq x y z
N MET A 1 -45.58 21.68 1.78
CA MET A 1 -45.20 20.51 0.95
C MET A 1 -43.92 19.92 1.53
N THR A 2 -44.09 18.88 2.36
CA THR A 2 -43.09 18.31 3.26
C THR A 2 -42.38 17.13 2.60
N THR A 3 -41.11 17.29 2.23
CA THR A 3 -40.25 16.19 1.77
C THR A 3 -39.83 15.32 2.96
N LYS A 4 -40.22 14.04 2.93
CA LYS A 4 -40.03 13.05 4.00
C LYS A 4 -38.54 12.86 4.37
N PRO A 5 -38.19 12.74 5.66
CA PRO A 5 -36.82 12.45 6.14
C PRO A 5 -36.23 11.10 5.69
N THR A 6 -37.02 10.23 5.08
CA THR A 6 -36.69 8.82 4.83
C THR A 6 -35.79 8.60 3.61
N GLU A 7 -35.82 9.48 2.60
CA GLU A 7 -35.04 9.30 1.36
C GLU A 7 -33.56 9.65 1.51
N LYS A 8 -33.21 10.67 2.32
CA LYS A 8 -31.80 11.04 2.55
C LYS A 8 -31.03 9.97 3.34
N HIS A 9 -31.67 9.30 4.29
CA HIS A 9 -31.04 8.19 5.03
C HIS A 9 -30.82 6.95 4.16
N SER A 10 -31.70 6.67 3.20
CA SER A 10 -31.55 5.55 2.26
C SER A 10 -30.36 5.75 1.32
N GLN A 11 -30.17 6.96 0.79
CA GLN A 11 -29.02 7.29 -0.06
C GLN A 11 -27.69 7.28 0.71
N LEU A 12 -27.66 7.80 1.95
CA LEU A 12 -26.46 7.75 2.80
C LEU A 12 -26.08 6.32 3.20
N ALA A 13 -27.06 5.43 3.41
CA ALA A 13 -26.82 4.01 3.70
C ALA A 13 -26.34 3.23 2.46
N GLN A 14 -26.86 3.53 1.28
CA GLN A 14 -26.39 2.91 0.02
C GLN A 14 -24.97 3.37 -0.34
N VAL A 15 -24.64 4.65 -0.13
CA VAL A 15 -23.29 5.17 -0.38
C VAL A 15 -22.28 4.70 0.67
N SER A 16 -22.68 4.47 1.93
CA SER A 16 -21.80 3.90 2.95
C SER A 16 -21.58 2.40 2.74
N ALA A 17 -22.61 1.66 2.30
CA ALA A 17 -22.49 0.25 1.94
C ALA A 17 -21.63 0.04 0.68
N ALA A 18 -21.82 0.84 -0.37
CA ALA A 18 -20.99 0.79 -1.57
C ALA A 18 -19.51 1.14 -1.28
N LYS A 19 -19.26 2.10 -0.37
CA LYS A 19 -17.89 2.44 0.09
C LYS A 19 -17.29 1.36 1.00
N ALA A 20 -18.10 0.60 1.73
CA ALA A 20 -17.65 -0.53 2.53
C ALA A 20 -17.29 -1.71 1.61
N GLU A 21 -18.12 -2.02 0.61
CA GLU A 21 -17.84 -3.03 -0.41
C GLU A 21 -16.63 -2.68 -1.28
N GLU A 22 -16.40 -1.41 -1.60
CA GLU A 22 -15.20 -0.96 -2.32
C GLU A 22 -13.94 -1.10 -1.46
N ASN A 23 -14.03 -0.81 -0.16
CA ASN A 23 -12.94 -1.02 0.78
C ASN A 23 -12.65 -2.52 1.02
N ASP A 24 -13.70 -3.35 1.01
CA ASP A 24 -13.61 -4.81 1.03
C ASP A 24 -13.01 -5.34 -0.28
N ARG A 25 -13.36 -4.78 -1.45
CA ARG A 25 -12.76 -5.15 -2.75
C ARG A 25 -11.27 -4.81 -2.83
N VAL A 26 -10.87 -3.64 -2.31
CA VAL A 26 -9.45 -3.23 -2.23
C VAL A 26 -8.67 -4.07 -1.20
N THR A 27 -9.34 -4.62 -0.18
CA THR A 27 -8.77 -5.61 0.75
C THR A 27 -8.90 -7.07 0.26
N GLN A 28 -9.57 -7.33 -0.87
CA GLN A 28 -9.92 -8.68 -1.34
C GLN A 28 -8.94 -9.33 -2.32
N ASN A 29 -7.81 -8.71 -2.71
CA ASN A 29 -6.78 -9.45 -3.45
C ASN A 29 -5.38 -9.65 -2.80
N PRO A 30 -5.24 -9.81 -1.47
CA PRO A 30 -4.02 -10.37 -0.88
C PRO A 30 -3.80 -11.86 -1.23
N GLY A 31 -4.83 -12.53 -1.76
CA GLY A 31 -4.78 -13.94 -2.16
C GLY A 31 -4.20 -14.19 -3.56
N GLY A 32 -4.36 -13.27 -4.51
CA GLY A 32 -3.96 -13.48 -5.91
C GLY A 32 -2.44 -13.50 -6.11
N GLU A 33 -1.75 -12.44 -5.68
CA GLU A 33 -0.29 -12.35 -5.82
C GLU A 33 0.44 -13.40 -4.97
N ARG A 34 0.03 -13.57 -3.71
CA ARG A 34 0.58 -14.61 -2.83
C ARG A 34 0.34 -16.01 -3.41
N GLY A 35 -0.86 -16.27 -3.92
CA GLY A 35 -1.20 -17.53 -4.58
C GLY A 35 -0.30 -17.81 -5.76
N ALA A 36 -0.10 -16.82 -6.64
CA ALA A 36 0.79 -16.92 -7.79
C ALA A 36 2.26 -17.19 -7.39
N LEU A 37 2.77 -16.54 -6.33
CA LEU A 37 4.11 -16.79 -5.80
C LEU A 37 4.26 -18.21 -5.26
N ILE A 38 3.25 -18.74 -4.55
CA ILE A 38 3.24 -20.13 -4.07
C ILE A 38 3.22 -21.12 -5.24
N THR A 39 2.41 -20.86 -6.27
CA THR A 39 2.38 -21.69 -7.49
C THR A 39 3.73 -21.70 -8.20
N LEU A 40 4.43 -20.56 -8.26
CA LEU A 40 5.78 -20.45 -8.80
C LEU A 40 6.79 -21.27 -8.00
N ILE A 41 6.76 -21.18 -6.66
CA ILE A 41 7.61 -22.00 -5.78
C ILE A 41 7.41 -23.49 -6.07
N ASN A 42 6.16 -23.94 -6.13
CA ASN A 42 5.84 -25.34 -6.44
C ASN A 42 6.37 -25.76 -7.82
N SER A 43 6.25 -24.88 -8.82
CA SER A 43 6.74 -25.14 -10.17
C SER A 43 8.28 -25.24 -10.22
N ILE A 44 9.00 -24.43 -9.43
CA ILE A 44 10.46 -24.49 -9.32
C ILE A 44 10.91 -25.80 -8.67
N TYR A 45 10.19 -26.28 -7.66
CA TYR A 45 10.51 -27.57 -7.05
C TYR A 45 10.41 -28.73 -8.05
N LEU A 46 9.41 -28.68 -8.94
CA LEU A 46 9.17 -29.69 -9.99
C LEU A 46 10.10 -29.58 -11.20
N ALA A 47 10.70 -28.41 -11.44
CA ALA A 47 11.59 -28.20 -12.59
C ALA A 47 12.95 -28.90 -12.40
N ASP A 48 13.55 -29.37 -13.50
CA ASP A 48 14.89 -29.96 -13.49
C ASP A 48 15.96 -28.86 -13.61
N ILE A 49 16.28 -28.24 -12.47
CA ILE A 49 17.25 -27.14 -12.35
C ILE A 49 18.19 -27.41 -11.17
N PRO A 50 19.45 -26.92 -11.23
CA PRO A 50 20.43 -27.12 -10.16
C PRO A 50 19.90 -26.66 -8.79
N THR A 51 20.19 -27.45 -7.75
CA THR A 51 19.72 -27.22 -6.38
C THR A 51 20.05 -25.83 -5.85
N ASP A 52 21.23 -25.30 -6.18
CA ASP A 52 21.65 -23.97 -5.74
C ASP A 52 20.81 -22.85 -6.38
N ALA A 53 20.48 -22.99 -7.67
CA ALA A 53 19.58 -22.07 -8.36
C ALA A 53 18.15 -22.17 -7.80
N LYS A 54 17.66 -23.38 -7.54
CA LYS A 54 16.37 -23.59 -6.87
C LYS A 54 16.32 -22.86 -5.53
N ARG A 55 17.33 -23.06 -4.67
CA ARG A 55 17.40 -22.44 -3.35
C ARG A 55 17.38 -20.91 -3.46
N SER A 56 18.23 -20.34 -4.33
CA SER A 56 18.27 -18.88 -4.53
C SER A 56 16.92 -18.31 -5.00
N MET A 57 16.23 -18.99 -5.92
CA MET A 57 14.92 -18.55 -6.41
C MET A 57 13.83 -18.70 -5.34
N THR A 58 13.81 -19.80 -4.59
CA THR A 58 12.82 -20.00 -3.52
C THR A 58 13.02 -19.01 -2.38
N ASP A 59 14.26 -18.67 -2.03
CA ASP A 59 14.56 -17.68 -0.99
C ASP A 59 14.02 -16.29 -1.37
N LEU A 60 14.22 -15.87 -2.63
CA LEU A 60 13.67 -14.61 -3.14
C LEU A 60 12.14 -14.60 -3.15
N LEU A 61 11.50 -15.70 -3.59
CA LEU A 61 10.05 -15.81 -3.59
C LEU A 61 9.46 -15.81 -2.18
N GLN A 62 10.15 -16.44 -1.23
CA GLN A 62 9.77 -16.44 0.18
C GLN A 62 9.81 -15.02 0.77
N GLN A 63 10.85 -14.24 0.45
CA GLN A 63 10.93 -12.82 0.83
C GLN A 63 9.78 -11.98 0.24
N LEU A 64 9.39 -12.24 -1.01
CA LEU A 64 8.25 -11.55 -1.64
C LEU A 64 6.91 -11.91 -0.98
N ILE A 65 6.73 -13.17 -0.56
CA ILE A 65 5.53 -13.61 0.17
C ILE A 65 5.46 -12.92 1.53
N GLU A 66 6.55 -12.87 2.28
CA GLU A 66 6.61 -12.19 3.58
C GLU A 66 6.29 -10.70 3.46
N HIS A 67 6.83 -10.05 2.42
CA HIS A 67 6.52 -8.66 2.10
C HIS A 67 5.02 -8.46 1.83
N ALA A 68 4.42 -9.25 0.95
CA ALA A 68 3.00 -9.16 0.61
C ALA A 68 2.09 -9.41 1.83
N GLN A 69 2.45 -10.36 2.70
CA GLN A 69 1.74 -10.61 3.95
C GLN A 69 1.83 -9.45 4.93
N LEU A 70 3.00 -8.82 5.03
CA LEU A 70 3.21 -7.66 5.88
C LEU A 70 2.39 -6.47 5.40
N GLU A 71 2.35 -6.23 4.09
CA GLU A 71 1.50 -5.19 3.48
C GLU A 71 0.01 -5.46 3.73
N ALA A 72 -0.44 -6.71 3.57
CA ALA A 72 -1.83 -7.08 3.84
C ALA A 72 -2.22 -6.85 5.31
N ARG A 73 -1.37 -7.29 6.25
CA ARG A 73 -1.59 -7.05 7.69
C ARG A 73 -1.61 -5.57 8.01
N PHE A 74 -0.72 -4.80 7.41
CA PHE A 74 -0.70 -3.36 7.61
C PHE A 74 -2.00 -2.70 7.13
N ARG A 75 -2.55 -3.12 5.99
CA ARG A 75 -3.87 -2.65 5.51
C ARG A 75 -5.01 -2.95 6.50
N THR A 76 -4.97 -4.12 7.16
CA THR A 76 -5.99 -4.48 8.17
C THR A 76 -5.89 -3.68 9.47
N LEU A 77 -4.72 -3.09 9.75
CA LEU A 77 -4.47 -2.29 10.96
C LEU A 77 -4.74 -0.80 10.76
N LEU A 78 -5.15 -0.38 9.56
CA LEU A 78 -5.40 1.03 9.26
C LEU A 78 -6.55 1.58 10.11
N THR A 79 -6.29 2.70 10.76
CA THR A 79 -7.33 3.44 11.46
C THR A 79 -8.22 4.19 10.46
N LYS A 80 -9.37 4.69 10.92
CA LYS A 80 -10.21 5.60 10.10
C LYS A 80 -9.44 6.84 9.65
N ALA A 81 -8.51 7.33 10.47
CA ALA A 81 -7.68 8.49 10.14
C ALA A 81 -6.69 8.16 9.02
N ASP A 82 -6.09 6.96 9.03
CA ASP A 82 -5.16 6.53 7.98
C ASP A 82 -5.88 6.34 6.64
N ALA A 83 -7.08 5.75 6.67
CA ALA A 83 -7.91 5.60 5.47
C ALA A 83 -8.35 6.96 4.90
N ALA A 84 -8.68 7.94 5.75
CA ALA A 84 -9.01 9.29 5.32
C ALA A 84 -7.80 10.00 4.69
N PHE A 85 -6.62 9.86 5.29
CA PHE A 85 -5.38 10.38 4.74
C PHE A 85 -5.06 9.77 3.37
N ILE A 86 -5.15 8.44 3.23
CA ILE A 86 -4.90 7.77 1.94
C ILE A 86 -5.84 8.32 0.86
N LYS A 87 -7.15 8.39 1.15
CA LYS A 87 -8.14 8.92 0.21
C LYS A 87 -7.85 10.36 -0.20
N LYS A 88 -7.45 11.21 0.74
CA LYS A 88 -7.07 12.60 0.46
C LYS A 88 -5.80 12.67 -0.38
N LEU A 89 -4.79 11.88 -0.04
CA LEU A 89 -3.53 11.84 -0.77
C LEU A 89 -3.72 11.38 -2.23
N GLU A 90 -4.54 10.35 -2.45
CA GLU A 90 -4.87 9.84 -3.79
C GLU A 90 -5.70 10.84 -4.60
N ALA A 91 -6.59 11.60 -3.96
CA ALA A 91 -7.36 12.66 -4.60
C ALA A 91 -6.49 13.86 -5.00
N ASP A 92 -5.61 14.29 -4.09
CA ASP A 92 -4.71 15.45 -4.32
C ASP A 92 -3.59 15.10 -5.32
N TYR A 93 -3.16 13.83 -5.35
CA TYR A 93 -2.04 13.35 -6.16
C TYR A 93 -2.35 12.05 -6.91
N PRO A 94 -3.19 12.11 -7.98
CA PRO A 94 -3.62 10.94 -8.73
C PRO A 94 -2.48 10.25 -9.53
N ASN A 95 -1.30 10.87 -9.61
CA ASN A 95 -0.10 10.32 -10.24
C ASN A 95 0.77 9.48 -9.28
N LEU A 96 0.38 9.35 -8.02
CA LEU A 96 1.03 8.44 -7.08
C LEU A 96 0.63 7.00 -7.40
N THR A 97 1.62 6.13 -7.41
CA THR A 97 1.37 4.68 -7.47
C THR A 97 0.89 4.20 -6.11
N GLN A 98 0.27 3.02 -6.05
CA GLN A 98 -0.13 2.41 -4.78
C GLN A 98 1.06 2.25 -3.81
N ARG A 99 2.25 1.95 -4.35
CA ARG A 99 3.51 1.91 -3.59
C ARG A 99 3.91 3.27 -3.04
N ASP A 100 3.74 4.34 -3.83
CA ASP A 100 4.01 5.71 -3.39
C ASP A 100 3.08 6.12 -2.24
N THR A 101 1.80 5.77 -2.32
CA THR A 101 0.79 6.01 -1.27
C THR A 101 1.15 5.28 0.03
N LEU A 102 1.51 3.99 -0.07
CA LEU A 102 1.91 3.19 1.09
C LEU A 102 3.16 3.77 1.79
N ILE A 103 4.17 4.13 1.00
CA ILE A 103 5.40 4.75 1.51
C ILE A 103 5.10 6.11 2.17
N SER A 104 4.22 6.90 1.57
CA SER A 104 3.79 8.19 2.14
C SER A 104 3.09 8.01 3.48
N LEU A 105 2.24 6.99 3.62
CA LEU A 105 1.62 6.65 4.89
C LEU A 105 2.66 6.25 5.94
N PHE A 106 3.64 5.41 5.61
CA PHE A 106 4.71 5.08 6.55
C PHE A 106 5.52 6.31 6.98
N ILE A 107 5.80 7.23 6.06
CA ILE A 107 6.49 8.49 6.38
C ILE A 107 5.64 9.35 7.33
N LYS A 108 4.32 9.46 7.09
CA LYS A 108 3.38 10.17 7.96
C LYS A 108 3.34 9.59 9.37
N LEU A 109 3.30 8.25 9.47
CA LEU A 109 3.31 7.53 10.75
C LEU A 109 4.66 7.59 11.47
N GLY A 110 5.70 8.13 10.82
CA GLY A 110 6.98 8.42 11.45
C GLY A 110 7.94 7.24 11.50
N TYR A 111 7.71 6.17 10.73
CA TYR A 111 8.63 5.04 10.62
C TYR A 111 10.02 5.46 10.13
N ASP A 112 11.05 4.75 10.60
CA ASP A 112 12.43 5.00 10.18
C ASP A 112 12.65 4.67 8.70
N THR A 113 13.48 5.44 8.01
CA THR A 113 13.72 5.27 6.57
C THR A 113 14.32 3.91 6.25
N ARG A 114 15.19 3.35 7.11
CA ARG A 114 15.75 2.01 6.91
C ARG A 114 14.72 0.94 7.19
N GLU A 115 13.84 1.17 8.15
CA GLU A 115 12.73 0.26 8.42
C GLU A 115 11.74 0.21 7.25
N ILE A 116 11.35 1.36 6.72
CA ILE A 116 10.51 1.44 5.50
C ILE A 116 11.22 0.74 4.34
N ALA A 117 12.51 1.01 4.11
CA ALA A 117 13.28 0.39 3.03
C ALA A 117 13.29 -1.15 3.13
N ARG A 118 13.52 -1.70 4.33
CA ARG A 118 13.42 -3.14 4.58
C ARG A 118 12.01 -3.67 4.33
N ARG A 119 10.99 -2.98 4.86
CA ARG A 119 9.59 -3.37 4.72
C ARG A 119 9.13 -3.37 3.28
N VAL A 120 9.63 -2.45 2.46
CA VAL A 120 9.27 -2.32 1.03
C VAL A 120 10.24 -3.05 0.08
N GLY A 121 11.22 -3.79 0.61
CA GLY A 121 12.14 -4.62 -0.17
C GLY A 121 13.17 -3.86 -1.03
N ILE A 122 13.67 -2.71 -0.56
CA ILE A 122 14.69 -1.91 -1.28
C ILE A 122 15.84 -1.48 -0.38
N SER A 123 16.93 -1.04 -1.00
CA SER A 123 18.06 -0.44 -0.29
C SER A 123 17.71 0.96 0.26
N ALA A 124 18.46 1.40 1.27
CA ALA A 124 18.34 2.77 1.80
C ALA A 124 18.56 3.83 0.70
N ARG A 125 19.52 3.61 -0.21
CA ARG A 125 19.74 4.46 -1.40
C ARG A 125 18.53 4.46 -2.33
N GLY A 126 17.89 3.31 -2.54
CA GLY A 126 16.63 3.21 -3.29
C GLY A 126 15.52 4.05 -2.65
N MET A 127 15.46 4.05 -1.33
CA MET A 127 14.50 4.85 -0.56
C MET A 127 14.75 6.36 -0.72
N GLU A 128 16.01 6.82 -0.75
CA GLU A 128 16.34 8.23 -1.07
C GLU A 128 15.81 8.64 -2.45
N SER A 129 16.01 7.78 -3.46
CA SER A 129 15.49 8.02 -4.82
C SER A 129 13.97 8.11 -4.84
N ILE A 130 13.26 7.24 -4.10
CA ILE A 130 11.80 7.32 -3.96
C ILE A 130 11.39 8.63 -3.29
N ARG A 131 12.03 9.02 -2.18
CA ARG A 131 11.71 10.28 -1.48
C ARG A 131 11.89 11.49 -2.39
N TYR A 132 12.94 11.52 -3.20
CA TYR A 132 13.14 12.56 -4.20
C TYR A 132 12.00 12.59 -5.24
N ARG A 133 11.60 11.43 -5.76
CA ARG A 133 10.48 11.35 -6.71
C ARG A 133 9.15 11.75 -6.08
N LEU A 134 8.86 11.32 -4.86
CA LEU A 134 7.68 11.73 -4.09
C LEU A 134 7.65 13.24 -3.92
N HIS A 135 8.78 13.84 -3.53
CA HIS A 135 8.91 15.30 -3.43
C HIS A 135 8.56 16.01 -4.74
N LYS A 136 9.03 15.50 -5.90
CA LYS A 136 8.70 16.06 -7.21
C LYS A 136 7.22 15.86 -7.58
N LYS A 137 6.66 14.68 -7.34
CA LYS A 137 5.25 14.38 -7.66
C LYS A 137 4.28 15.22 -6.84
N ILE A 138 4.61 15.46 -5.57
CA ILE A 138 3.77 16.19 -4.61
C ILE A 138 3.91 17.72 -4.77
N GLY A 139 4.95 18.20 -5.48
CA GLY A 139 5.02 19.58 -5.98
C GLY A 139 5.06 20.65 -4.88
N ARG A 140 5.94 20.50 -3.89
CA ARG A 140 5.95 21.35 -2.68
C ARG A 140 6.86 22.57 -2.75
N GLU A 141 6.53 23.56 -1.91
CA GLU A 141 7.39 24.72 -1.64
C GLU A 141 8.79 24.28 -1.17
N LYS A 142 9.80 24.99 -1.67
CA LYS A 142 11.19 24.82 -1.24
C LYS A 142 11.22 25.01 0.28
N HIS A 143 11.85 24.09 1.02
CA HIS A 143 12.12 24.11 2.47
C HIS A 143 11.22 23.30 3.40
N GLU A 144 10.11 22.68 2.97
CA GLU A 144 9.34 21.80 3.87
C GLU A 144 9.67 20.31 3.67
N SER A 145 9.95 19.58 4.76
CA SER A 145 10.25 18.14 4.71
C SER A 145 9.00 17.34 4.32
N LEU A 146 9.15 16.27 3.51
CA LEU A 146 8.02 15.42 3.10
C LEU A 146 7.23 14.89 4.30
N LYS A 147 7.92 14.54 5.40
CA LYS A 147 7.28 14.10 6.64
C LYS A 147 6.35 15.16 7.21
N THR A 148 6.83 16.40 7.32
CA THR A 148 6.04 17.52 7.83
C THR A 148 4.81 17.78 6.95
N TYR A 149 4.92 17.56 5.63
CA TYR A 149 3.75 17.67 4.74
C TYR A 149 2.65 16.70 5.07
N LEU A 150 3.04 15.42 5.10
CA LEU A 150 2.09 14.32 5.08
C LEU A 150 1.38 14.25 6.44
N ALA A 151 1.99 14.82 7.48
CA ALA A 151 1.37 15.03 8.77
C ALA A 151 0.28 16.12 8.79
N LYS A 152 0.29 17.08 7.85
CA LYS A 152 -0.71 18.17 7.73
C LYS A 152 -1.88 17.82 6.81
N LEU A 153 -1.68 16.84 5.92
CA LEU A 153 -2.71 16.29 5.05
C LEU A 153 -3.77 15.54 5.85
#